data_AF-A0AA35XNI5-F1
#
_entry.id   AF-A0AA35XNI5-F1
#
_cell.length_a   1.000
_cell.length_b   1.000
_cell.length_c   1.000
_cell.angle_alpha   90.00
_cell.angle_beta   90.00
_cell.angle_gamma   90.00
#
_symmetry.space_group_name_H-M   'P 1'
#
loop_
_entity.id
_entity.type
_entity.pdbx_description
1 polymer ?
#
loop_
_entity_poly.entity_id
_entity_poly.type
_entity_poly.pdbx_seq_one_letter_code
_entity_poly.pdbx_strand_id
1 'polypeptide(L)'
;MKNVLNTNTIYVLSIAFLIWGVFGLKDIKNQTFDGFDTNQFEVIRIEEAGPADQAGMKIGDVLVSSDGISIKDYKELDKRPRAIIGQSRTYLIERAGEEQTIELTYTALPQKNKTNRYIQFIIALLFIVLPSVVTSKSNSDLKLSLGLSMTTFGFLFLDGPYFENGPFKDFVDIIGIAIITFALTYLADYLLKYAPQSSITQKKAYRLMFSPMVFIVAVVLIITVIKPDYSSALNTGVQALFTLFFLGYLGISIVTLIRKFLRTEAAKRKEYGLDLMLLGVCFSLLPLFILFTINTINPGAEIPGDDYVFMGFALIPITFSLALNRYEQAG
;
A
#
# COMPACT_ATOMS: atom_id res chain seq x y z
N MET A 1 -13.91 -29.42 5.39
CA MET A 1 -14.28 -27.99 5.34
C MET A 1 -14.11 -27.54 3.90
N LYS A 2 -15.18 -27.08 3.23
CA LYS A 2 -15.02 -26.36 1.94
C LYS A 2 -14.10 -25.17 2.18
N ASN A 3 -13.11 -24.95 1.31
CA ASN A 3 -12.33 -23.72 1.34
C ASN A 3 -13.31 -22.54 1.21
N VAL A 4 -13.32 -21.66 2.22
CA VAL A 4 -14.19 -20.47 2.26
C VAL A 4 -13.88 -19.52 1.10
N LEU A 5 -12.62 -19.52 0.65
CA LEU A 5 -12.14 -18.76 -0.50
C LEU A 5 -12.08 -19.63 -1.75
N ASN A 6 -12.60 -19.12 -2.86
CA ASN A 6 -12.53 -19.74 -4.17
C ASN A 6 -12.48 -18.67 -5.27
N THR A 7 -12.45 -19.09 -6.54
CA THR A 7 -12.36 -18.17 -7.67
C THR A 7 -13.52 -17.17 -7.74
N ASN A 8 -14.72 -17.54 -7.27
CA ASN A 8 -15.85 -16.60 -7.20
C ASN A 8 -15.59 -15.47 -6.20
N THR A 9 -14.80 -15.72 -5.15
CA THR A 9 -14.38 -14.65 -4.23
C THR A 9 -13.62 -13.55 -4.95
N ILE A 10 -12.78 -13.90 -5.93
CA ILE A 10 -12.02 -12.92 -6.73
C ILE A 10 -12.96 -11.99 -7.48
N TYR A 11 -14.03 -12.52 -8.10
CA TYR A 11 -14.99 -11.69 -8.85
C TYR A 11 -15.80 -10.78 -7.95
N VAL A 12 -16.24 -11.28 -6.78
CA VAL A 12 -16.97 -10.47 -5.81
C VAL A 12 -16.10 -9.31 -5.32
N LEU A 13 -14.84 -9.58 -4.94
CA LEU A 13 -13.90 -8.55 -4.54
C LEU A 13 -13.61 -7.58 -5.69
N SER A 14 -13.44 -8.08 -6.91
CA SER A 14 -13.17 -7.24 -8.09
C SER A 14 -14.30 -6.25 -8.34
N ILE A 15 -15.56 -6.70 -8.31
CA ILE A 15 -16.72 -5.82 -8.49
C ILE A 15 -16.79 -4.79 -7.35
N ALA A 16 -16.63 -5.23 -6.10
CA ALA A 16 -16.67 -4.35 -4.94
C ALA A 16 -15.58 -3.27 -5.01
N PHE A 17 -14.36 -3.66 -5.37
CA PHE A 17 -13.22 -2.73 -5.51
C PHE A 17 -13.41 -1.79 -6.69
N LEU A 18 -13.93 -2.23 -7.84
CA LEU A 18 -14.22 -1.33 -8.95
C LEU A 18 -15.26 -0.27 -8.56
N ILE A 19 -16.32 -0.66 -7.84
CA ILE A 19 -17.32 0.29 -7.32
C ILE A 19 -16.66 1.27 -6.35
N TRP A 20 -15.86 0.77 -5.42
CA TRP A 20 -15.08 1.58 -4.47
C TRP A 20 -14.21 2.62 -5.18
N GLY A 21 -13.45 2.18 -6.19
CA GLY A 21 -12.58 3.03 -6.98
C GLY A 21 -13.32 4.12 -7.75
N VAL A 22 -14.52 3.84 -8.27
CA VAL A 22 -15.35 4.85 -8.95
C VAL A 22 -15.78 5.96 -7.98
N PHE A 23 -16.15 5.60 -6.74
CA PHE A 23 -16.44 6.61 -5.72
C PHE A 23 -15.19 7.41 -5.34
N GLY A 24 -14.05 6.74 -5.28
CA GLY A 24 -12.73 7.36 -5.17
C GLY A 24 -12.44 8.45 -6.19
N LEU A 25 -12.58 8.11 -7.47
CA LEU A 25 -12.37 9.04 -8.58
C LEU A 25 -13.26 10.28 -8.48
N LYS A 26 -14.51 10.12 -8.02
CA LYS A 26 -15.44 11.23 -7.84
C LYS A 26 -15.01 12.17 -6.71
N ASP A 27 -14.28 11.67 -5.72
CA ASP A 27 -13.82 12.45 -4.58
C ASP A 27 -12.52 13.22 -4.85
N ILE A 28 -11.76 12.89 -5.90
CA ILE A 28 -10.51 13.61 -6.28
C ILE A 28 -10.71 15.13 -6.33
N LYS A 29 -11.86 15.60 -6.83
CA LYS A 29 -12.17 17.04 -6.94
C LYS A 29 -12.30 17.75 -5.59
N ASN A 30 -12.54 17.01 -4.52
CA ASN A 30 -12.70 17.51 -3.15
C ASN A 30 -11.42 17.37 -2.32
N GLN A 31 -10.38 16.71 -2.84
CA GLN A 31 -9.13 16.52 -2.14
C GLN A 31 -8.34 17.84 -2.09
N THR A 32 -7.79 18.12 -0.91
CA THR A 32 -6.95 19.30 -0.66
C THR A 32 -5.47 18.97 -0.75
N PHE A 33 -4.66 20.01 -0.84
CA PHE A 33 -3.21 19.96 -0.82
C PHE A 33 -2.67 21.00 0.16
N ASP A 34 -1.70 20.60 0.96
CA ASP A 34 -0.98 21.42 1.94
C ASP A 34 0.50 21.63 1.58
N GLY A 35 1.11 20.68 0.87
CA GLY A 35 2.43 20.84 0.27
C GLY A 35 3.60 20.68 1.23
N PHE A 36 3.45 19.85 2.27
CA PHE A 36 4.55 19.44 3.14
C PHE A 36 4.38 17.99 3.59
N ASP A 37 5.49 17.34 3.96
CA ASP A 37 5.49 16.02 4.59
C ASP A 37 6.19 16.07 5.94
N THR A 38 5.81 15.15 6.82
CA THR A 38 6.36 15.04 8.17
C THR A 38 6.91 13.67 8.47
N ASN A 39 7.95 13.61 9.30
CA ASN A 39 8.38 12.42 10.02
C ASN A 39 8.04 12.60 11.49
N GLN A 40 7.09 11.81 11.99
CA GLN A 40 6.40 12.06 13.26
C GLN A 40 5.72 13.44 13.25
N PHE A 41 6.43 14.47 13.69
CA PHE A 41 5.95 15.84 13.80
C PHE A 41 6.89 16.85 13.16
N GLU A 42 8.08 16.42 12.73
CA GLU A 42 9.08 17.27 12.09
C GLU A 42 8.82 17.33 10.59
N VAL A 43 8.80 18.54 10.03
CA VAL A 43 8.66 18.78 8.59
C VAL A 43 9.94 18.33 7.88
N ILE A 44 9.83 17.36 7.00
CA ILE A 44 10.97 16.76 6.28
C ILE A 44 11.01 17.12 4.80
N ARG A 45 9.89 17.60 4.25
CA ARG A 45 9.79 18.02 2.84
C ARG A 45 8.77 19.14 2.70
N ILE A 46 9.06 20.08 1.81
CA ILE A 46 8.14 21.15 1.39
C ILE A 46 8.12 21.20 -0.13
N GLU A 47 6.93 21.22 -0.71
CA GLU A 47 6.76 21.43 -2.15
C GLU A 47 6.99 22.90 -2.48
N GLU A 48 7.94 23.19 -3.37
CA GLU A 48 8.23 24.54 -3.84
C GLU A 48 6.98 25.20 -4.43
N ALA A 49 6.75 26.46 -4.05
CA ALA A 49 5.54 27.23 -4.40
C ALA A 49 4.21 26.59 -3.95
N GLY A 50 4.25 25.56 -3.10
CA GLY A 50 3.09 24.93 -2.48
C GLY A 50 2.52 25.75 -1.31
N PRO A 51 1.37 25.33 -0.74
CA PRO A 51 0.72 26.09 0.32
C PRO A 51 1.55 26.26 1.59
N ALA A 52 2.30 25.24 2.01
CA ALA A 52 3.21 25.31 3.14
C ALA A 52 4.38 26.28 2.90
N ASP A 53 4.95 26.25 1.70
CA ASP A 53 6.01 27.19 1.29
C ASP A 53 5.50 28.64 1.32
N GLN A 54 4.32 28.88 0.73
CA GLN A 54 3.66 30.19 0.74
C GLN A 54 3.31 30.66 2.16
N ALA A 55 2.98 29.74 3.07
CA ALA A 55 2.73 30.01 4.48
C ALA A 55 4.02 30.26 5.28
N GLY A 56 5.21 30.04 4.71
CA GLY A 56 6.50 30.23 5.37
C GLY A 56 6.90 29.08 6.31
N MET A 57 6.31 27.90 6.13
CA MET A 57 6.78 26.67 6.76
C MET A 57 8.16 26.29 6.20
N LYS A 58 8.99 25.63 7.00
CA LYS A 58 10.36 25.23 6.63
C LYS A 58 10.64 23.79 7.05
N ILE A 59 11.55 23.15 6.33
CA ILE A 59 12.12 21.86 6.74
C ILE A 59 12.79 22.04 8.11
N GLY A 60 12.54 21.10 9.02
CA GLY A 60 12.99 21.14 10.41
C GLY A 60 12.02 21.80 11.39
N ASP A 61 10.90 22.38 10.91
CA ASP A 61 9.83 22.83 11.80
C ASP A 61 9.20 21.63 12.51
N VAL A 62 9.01 21.73 13.82
CA VAL A 62 8.31 20.70 14.59
C VAL A 62 6.88 21.17 14.85
N LEU A 63 5.89 20.44 14.33
CA LEU A 63 4.49 20.77 14.58
C LEU A 63 4.14 20.57 16.07
N VAL A 64 3.39 21.50 16.65
CA VAL A 64 2.95 21.48 18.06
C VAL A 64 1.43 21.38 18.17
N SER A 65 0.69 22.18 17.40
CA SER A 65 -0.77 22.13 17.35
C SER A 65 -1.34 22.57 16.00
N SER A 66 -2.58 22.20 15.72
CA SER A 66 -3.37 22.67 14.58
C SER A 66 -4.73 23.17 15.07
N ASP A 67 -5.01 24.46 14.86
CA ASP A 67 -6.15 25.21 15.39
C ASP A 67 -6.36 24.98 16.90
N GLY A 68 -5.27 25.03 17.65
CA GLY A 68 -5.26 24.85 19.10
C GLY A 68 -5.37 23.40 19.58
N ILE A 69 -5.60 22.43 18.68
CA ILE A 69 -5.59 21.01 19.02
C ILE A 69 -4.15 20.50 18.94
N SER A 70 -3.62 19.96 20.04
CA SER A 70 -2.27 19.39 20.05
C SER A 70 -2.16 18.30 18.99
N ILE A 71 -1.09 18.33 18.20
CA ILE A 71 -0.77 17.29 17.21
C ILE A 71 -0.58 15.88 17.84
N LYS A 72 -0.37 15.80 19.16
CA LYS A 72 -0.29 14.55 19.92
C LYS A 72 -1.66 14.02 20.35
N ASP A 73 -2.71 14.85 20.29
CA ASP A 73 -4.08 14.47 20.63
C ASP A 73 -4.82 13.95 19.39
N TYR A 74 -4.44 12.74 18.98
CA TYR A 74 -5.06 12.09 17.82
C TYR A 74 -6.56 11.89 17.98
N LYS A 75 -7.08 11.76 19.20
CA LYS A 75 -8.53 11.56 19.43
C LYS A 75 -9.31 12.81 19.06
N GLU A 76 -8.82 13.99 19.42
CA GLU A 76 -9.46 15.24 19.03
C GLU A 76 -9.18 15.60 17.56
N LEU A 77 -7.98 15.35 17.05
CA LEU A 77 -7.68 15.54 15.62
C LEU A 77 -8.53 14.64 14.73
N ASP A 78 -8.74 13.39 15.13
CA ASP A 78 -9.62 12.43 14.42
C ASP A 78 -11.09 12.83 14.52
N LYS A 79 -11.52 13.81 15.32
CA LYS A 79 -12.89 14.33 15.20
C LYS A 79 -13.02 15.39 14.12
N ARG A 80 -11.90 15.89 13.62
CA ARG A 80 -11.86 17.03 12.71
C ARG A 80 -12.15 16.59 11.28
N PRO A 81 -13.14 17.18 10.59
CA PRO A 81 -13.38 16.86 9.19
C PRO A 81 -12.16 17.21 8.33
N ARG A 82 -12.05 16.53 7.19
CA ARG A 82 -11.09 16.89 6.14
C ARG A 82 -11.19 18.38 5.81
N ALA A 83 -10.05 19.00 5.52
CA ALA A 83 -10.01 20.39 5.07
C ALA A 83 -10.81 20.58 3.77
N ILE A 84 -11.42 21.75 3.60
CA ILE A 84 -12.02 22.15 2.32
C ILE A 84 -11.08 23.07 1.56
N ILE A 85 -11.20 23.08 0.23
CA ILE A 85 -10.38 23.95 -0.63
C ILE A 85 -10.64 25.41 -0.25
N GLY A 86 -9.57 26.16 0.01
CA GLY A 86 -9.60 27.54 0.48
C GLY A 86 -9.75 27.72 1.99
N GLN A 87 -9.88 26.64 2.76
CA GLN A 87 -9.87 26.73 4.22
C GLN A 87 -8.45 27.03 4.72
N SER A 88 -8.32 27.99 5.65
CA SER A 88 -7.11 28.16 6.45
C SER A 88 -7.13 27.30 7.70
N ARG A 89 -5.95 26.83 8.12
CA ARG A 89 -5.70 26.26 9.45
C ARG A 89 -4.48 26.93 10.06
N THR A 90 -4.56 27.19 11.35
CA THR A 90 -3.47 27.79 12.13
C THR A 90 -2.61 26.68 12.71
N TYR A 91 -1.31 26.70 12.45
CA TYR A 91 -0.35 25.76 12.98
C TYR A 91 0.55 26.47 14.00
N LEU A 92 0.65 25.90 15.19
CA LEU A 92 1.73 26.24 16.11
C LEU A 92 2.88 25.30 15.80
N ILE A 93 4.05 25.86 15.51
CA ILE A 93 5.27 25.12 15.25
C ILE A 93 6.36 25.54 16.24
N GLU A 94 7.35 24.69 16.44
CA GLU A 94 8.61 25.02 17.10
C GLU A 94 9.71 25.07 16.03
N ARG A 95 10.39 26.22 15.93
CA ARG A 95 11.51 26.45 15.02
C ARG A 95 12.69 26.97 15.83
N ALA A 96 13.78 26.19 15.85
CA ALA A 96 14.98 26.52 16.63
C ALA A 96 14.69 26.79 18.12
N GLY A 97 13.72 26.09 18.71
CA GLY A 97 13.33 26.23 20.12
C GLY A 97 12.35 27.38 20.41
N GLU A 98 11.92 28.13 19.39
CA GLU A 98 10.92 29.19 19.53
C GLU A 98 9.59 28.77 18.89
N GLU A 99 8.48 29.07 19.57
CA GLU A 99 7.15 28.84 19.03
C GLU A 99 6.79 29.91 17.99
N GLN A 100 6.28 29.48 16.83
CA GLN A 100 5.79 30.35 15.76
C GLN A 100 4.41 29.89 15.30
N THR A 101 3.56 30.86 14.97
CA THR A 101 2.23 30.59 14.41
C THR A 101 2.25 30.79 12.91
N ILE A 102 1.83 29.77 12.17
CA ILE A 102 1.73 29.76 10.71
C ILE A 102 0.27 29.56 10.30
N GLU A 103 -0.27 30.42 9.45
CA GLU A 103 -1.57 30.20 8.82
C GLU A 103 -1.38 29.53 7.46
N LEU A 104 -1.89 28.31 7.29
CA LEU A 104 -1.80 27.54 6.05
C LEU A 104 -3.17 27.44 5.38
N THR A 105 -3.25 27.89 4.13
CA THR A 105 -4.48 27.84 3.32
C THR A 105 -4.44 26.65 2.35
N TYR A 106 -5.36 25.70 2.54
CA TYR A 106 -5.43 24.50 1.70
C TYR A 106 -5.85 24.82 0.28
N THR A 107 -5.15 24.24 -0.69
CA THR A 107 -5.47 24.39 -2.12
C THR A 107 -6.10 23.13 -2.68
N ALA A 108 -6.60 23.19 -3.91
CA ALA A 108 -7.00 21.98 -4.64
C ALA A 108 -5.75 21.17 -5.03
N LEU A 109 -5.89 19.85 -5.18
CA LEU A 109 -4.80 19.03 -5.68
C LEU A 109 -4.15 19.60 -6.96
N PRO A 110 -2.81 19.72 -7.00
CA PRO A 110 -2.09 20.10 -8.21
C PRO A 110 -2.36 19.14 -9.37
N GLN A 111 -2.18 19.62 -10.60
CA GLN A 111 -2.45 18.81 -11.80
C GLN A 111 -1.59 17.54 -11.85
N LYS A 112 -0.32 17.62 -11.42
CA LYS A 112 0.58 16.46 -11.29
C LYS A 112 -0.05 15.37 -10.42
N ASN A 113 -0.51 15.74 -9.22
CA ASN A 113 -1.12 14.81 -8.27
C ASN A 113 -2.42 14.22 -8.84
N LYS A 114 -3.30 15.04 -9.44
CA LYS A 114 -4.53 14.54 -10.10
C LYS A 114 -4.21 13.52 -11.20
N THR A 115 -3.22 13.80 -12.05
CA THR A 115 -2.75 12.86 -13.07
C THR A 115 -2.26 11.56 -12.45
N ASN A 116 -1.47 11.64 -11.37
CA ASN A 116 -1.00 10.45 -10.66
C ASN A 116 -2.17 9.60 -10.12
N ARG A 117 -3.22 10.23 -9.57
CA ARG A 117 -4.45 9.55 -9.12
C ARG A 117 -5.13 8.78 -10.25
N TYR A 118 -5.25 9.37 -11.44
CA TYR A 118 -5.81 8.67 -12.61
C TYR A 118 -4.93 7.52 -13.09
N ILE A 119 -3.61 7.68 -13.08
CA ILE A 119 -2.68 6.61 -13.45
C ILE A 119 -2.77 5.45 -12.44
N GLN A 120 -2.82 5.74 -11.14
CA GLN A 120 -3.04 4.75 -10.08
C GLN A 120 -4.35 3.97 -10.33
N PHE A 121 -5.44 4.66 -10.65
CA PHE A 121 -6.70 4.00 -10.99
C PHE A 121 -6.57 3.06 -12.20
N ILE A 122 -5.87 3.46 -13.26
CA ILE A 122 -5.61 2.59 -14.42
C ILE A 122 -4.79 1.35 -14.02
N ILE A 123 -3.78 1.52 -13.17
CA ILE A 123 -2.99 0.41 -12.62
C ILE A 123 -3.89 -0.53 -11.82
N ALA A 124 -4.79 0.00 -10.98
CA ALA A 124 -5.77 -0.78 -10.25
C ALA A 124 -6.64 -1.63 -11.19
N LEU A 125 -7.10 -1.06 -12.32
CA LEU A 125 -7.86 -1.82 -13.31
C LEU A 125 -7.06 -3.00 -13.88
N LEU A 126 -5.76 -2.82 -14.14
CA LEU A 126 -4.91 -3.91 -14.60
C LEU A 126 -4.79 -5.03 -13.55
N PHE A 127 -4.62 -4.67 -12.28
CA PHE A 127 -4.56 -5.61 -11.15
C PHE A 127 -5.88 -6.35 -10.90
N ILE A 128 -7.01 -5.74 -11.22
CA ILE A 128 -8.33 -6.33 -10.97
C ILE A 128 -8.79 -7.15 -12.18
N VAL A 129 -8.69 -6.61 -13.40
CA VAL A 129 -9.27 -7.21 -14.60
C VAL A 129 -8.43 -8.36 -15.14
N LEU A 130 -7.12 -8.19 -15.32
CA LEU A 130 -6.28 -9.23 -15.96
C LEU A 130 -6.27 -10.55 -15.16
N PRO A 131 -6.05 -10.56 -13.83
CA PRO A 131 -6.06 -11.79 -13.06
C PRO A 131 -7.46 -12.41 -12.99
N SER A 132 -8.53 -11.61 -12.91
CA SER A 132 -9.91 -12.11 -12.99
C SER A 132 -10.14 -12.90 -14.29
N VAL A 133 -9.66 -12.39 -15.43
CA VAL A 133 -9.75 -13.10 -16.71
C VAL A 133 -8.94 -14.40 -16.70
N VAL A 134 -7.69 -14.37 -16.23
CA VAL A 134 -6.81 -15.57 -16.25
C VAL A 134 -7.31 -16.66 -15.29
N THR A 135 -7.86 -16.28 -14.15
CA THR A 135 -8.36 -17.23 -13.14
C THR A 135 -9.69 -17.88 -13.51
N SER A 136 -10.42 -17.33 -14.50
CA SER A 136 -11.74 -17.85 -14.92
C SER A 136 -11.78 -19.23 -15.55
N LYS A 137 -10.67 -19.70 -16.09
CA LYS A 137 -10.64 -20.90 -16.93
C LYS A 137 -10.61 -22.22 -16.14
N SER A 138 -10.17 -22.20 -14.87
CA SER A 138 -10.12 -23.39 -14.02
C SER A 138 -9.92 -23.04 -12.56
N ASN A 139 -10.45 -23.89 -11.66
CA ASN A 139 -10.21 -23.76 -10.22
C ASN A 139 -8.89 -24.45 -9.87
N SER A 140 -7.82 -23.68 -9.63
CA SER A 140 -6.56 -24.18 -9.07
C SER A 140 -6.13 -23.33 -7.89
N ASP A 141 -5.50 -23.96 -6.90
CA ASP A 141 -4.98 -23.25 -5.71
C ASP A 141 -3.95 -22.18 -6.11
N LEU A 142 -3.20 -22.39 -7.20
CA LEU A 142 -2.23 -21.42 -7.73
C LEU A 142 -2.92 -20.19 -8.31
N LYS A 143 -3.98 -20.38 -9.10
CA LYS A 143 -4.82 -19.30 -9.64
C LYS A 143 -5.49 -18.51 -8.53
N LEU A 144 -5.98 -19.20 -7.51
CA LEU A 144 -6.59 -18.56 -6.35
C LEU A 144 -5.59 -17.63 -5.66
N SER A 145 -4.36 -18.10 -5.40
CA SER A 145 -3.32 -17.28 -4.77
C SER A 145 -2.96 -16.05 -5.60
N LEU A 146 -2.78 -16.21 -6.92
CA LEU A 146 -2.50 -15.08 -7.80
C LEU A 146 -3.65 -14.08 -7.82
N GLY A 147 -4.87 -14.55 -8.07
CA GLY A 147 -6.03 -13.68 -8.19
C GLY A 147 -6.33 -12.93 -6.90
N LEU A 148 -6.27 -13.62 -5.75
CA LEU A 148 -6.40 -12.98 -4.44
C LEU A 148 -5.33 -11.92 -4.19
N SER A 149 -4.05 -12.25 -4.46
CA SER A 149 -2.95 -11.29 -4.31
C SER A 149 -3.13 -10.07 -5.20
N MET A 150 -3.41 -10.28 -6.48
CA MET A 150 -3.46 -9.19 -7.45
C MET A 150 -4.70 -8.30 -7.27
N THR A 151 -5.88 -8.89 -7.05
CA THR A 151 -7.10 -8.10 -6.80
C THR A 151 -6.96 -7.26 -5.53
N THR A 152 -6.34 -7.79 -4.47
CA THR A 152 -6.07 -7.02 -3.24
C THR A 152 -4.95 -5.99 -3.40
N PHE A 153 -3.91 -6.25 -4.19
CA PHE A 153 -2.95 -5.22 -4.60
C PHE A 153 -3.63 -4.09 -5.39
N GLY A 154 -4.58 -4.43 -6.26
CA GLY A 154 -5.35 -3.45 -7.03
C GLY A 154 -6.10 -2.46 -6.14
N PHE A 155 -6.65 -2.91 -5.01
CA PHE A 155 -7.29 -2.02 -4.04
C PHE A 155 -6.34 -0.96 -3.48
N LEU A 156 -5.04 -1.26 -3.33
CA LEU A 156 -4.06 -0.29 -2.81
C LEU A 156 -3.85 0.91 -3.75
N PHE A 157 -4.21 0.77 -5.02
CA PHE A 157 -4.17 1.84 -6.02
C PHE A 157 -5.52 2.55 -6.19
N LEU A 158 -6.53 2.16 -5.42
CA LEU A 158 -7.83 2.80 -5.39
C LEU A 158 -7.89 3.72 -4.17
N ASP A 159 -7.81 5.02 -4.38
CA ASP A 159 -8.19 5.98 -3.34
C ASP A 159 -9.67 5.83 -3.09
N GLY A 160 -10.09 5.37 -1.91
CA GLY A 160 -11.50 5.28 -1.57
C GLY A 160 -12.18 6.65 -1.48
N PRO A 161 -13.52 6.71 -1.46
CA PRO A 161 -14.20 7.95 -1.12
C PRO A 161 -13.86 8.38 0.32
N TYR A 162 -13.88 9.68 0.55
CA TYR A 162 -13.82 10.22 1.90
C TYR A 162 -15.05 9.83 2.72
N PHE A 163 -14.79 9.40 3.95
CA PHE A 163 -15.79 9.25 4.99
C PHE A 163 -15.44 10.19 6.13
N GLU A 164 -16.46 10.85 6.68
CA GLU A 164 -16.29 11.60 7.92
C GLU A 164 -15.85 10.67 9.04
N ASN A 165 -15.13 11.24 10.00
CA ASN A 165 -14.52 10.44 11.04
C ASN A 165 -15.56 9.82 11.96
N GLY A 166 -15.24 8.61 12.43
CA GLY A 166 -16.15 7.81 13.24
C GLY A 166 -16.05 6.31 12.91
N PRO A 167 -16.96 5.49 13.47
CA PRO A 167 -16.85 4.04 13.43
C PRO A 167 -16.80 3.44 12.02
N PHE A 168 -17.44 4.08 11.04
CA PHE A 168 -17.43 3.60 9.66
C PHE A 168 -16.07 3.85 8.98
N LYS A 169 -15.45 5.02 9.20
CA LYS A 169 -14.09 5.29 8.74
C LYS A 169 -13.10 4.33 9.40
N ASP A 170 -13.20 4.15 10.72
CA ASP A 170 -12.38 3.20 11.48
C ASP A 170 -12.45 1.78 10.88
N PHE A 171 -13.66 1.32 10.53
CA PHE A 171 -13.89 0.03 9.89
C PHE A 171 -13.23 -0.06 8.51
N VAL A 172 -13.35 0.98 7.68
CA VAL A 172 -12.70 1.07 6.37
C VAL A 172 -11.17 1.01 6.51
N ASP A 173 -10.60 1.73 7.49
CA ASP A 173 -9.15 1.76 7.71
C ASP A 173 -8.62 0.37 8.12
N ILE A 174 -9.34 -0.34 9.01
CA ILE A 174 -9.03 -1.74 9.37
C ILE A 174 -9.08 -2.65 8.14
N ILE A 175 -10.09 -2.49 7.27
CA ILE A 175 -10.20 -3.25 6.03
C ILE A 175 -9.01 -2.98 5.12
N GLY A 176 -8.60 -1.73 4.94
CA GLY A 176 -7.44 -1.38 4.11
C GLY A 176 -6.16 -2.08 4.60
N ILE A 177 -5.94 -2.10 5.91
CA ILE A 177 -4.83 -2.82 6.56
C ILE A 177 -4.93 -4.34 6.36
N ALA A 178 -6.13 -4.91 6.48
CA ALA A 178 -6.34 -6.32 6.19
C ALA A 178 -6.04 -6.64 4.73
N ILE A 179 -6.43 -5.76 3.80
CA ILE A 179 -6.20 -5.95 2.36
C ILE A 179 -4.72 -5.92 2.01
N ILE A 180 -3.93 -4.97 2.53
CA ILE A 180 -2.47 -4.91 2.24
C ILE A 180 -1.73 -6.14 2.78
N THR A 181 -2.07 -6.59 4.00
CA THR A 181 -1.45 -7.78 4.60
C THR A 181 -1.85 -9.05 3.84
N PHE A 182 -3.08 -9.11 3.36
CA PHE A 182 -3.59 -10.18 2.50
C PHE A 182 -2.86 -10.20 1.15
N ALA A 183 -2.71 -9.06 0.49
CA ALA A 183 -2.05 -8.93 -0.82
C ALA A 183 -0.62 -9.49 -0.81
N LEU A 184 0.16 -9.13 0.22
CA LEU A 184 1.54 -9.59 0.40
C LEU A 184 1.63 -11.06 0.80
N THR A 185 0.73 -11.53 1.67
CA THR A 185 0.73 -12.94 2.08
C THR A 185 0.41 -13.86 0.91
N TYR A 186 -0.60 -13.52 0.11
CA TYR A 186 -0.97 -14.31 -1.05
C TYR A 186 0.02 -14.18 -2.21
N LEU A 187 0.78 -13.08 -2.30
CA LEU A 187 1.91 -12.98 -3.22
C LEU A 187 3.00 -14.00 -2.85
N ALA A 188 3.38 -14.06 -1.57
CA ALA A 188 4.36 -15.02 -1.07
C ALA A 188 3.87 -16.47 -1.27
N ASP A 189 2.61 -16.75 -0.93
CA ASP A 189 1.97 -18.06 -1.13
C ASP A 189 1.95 -18.47 -2.61
N TYR A 190 1.57 -17.56 -3.52
CA TYR A 190 1.64 -17.78 -4.97
C TYR A 190 3.06 -18.13 -5.41
N LEU A 191 4.04 -17.30 -5.06
CA LEU A 191 5.42 -17.50 -5.48
C LEU A 191 6.05 -18.76 -4.89
N LEU A 192 5.64 -19.20 -3.70
CA LEU A 192 6.09 -20.46 -3.13
C LEU A 192 5.50 -21.67 -3.88
N LYS A 193 4.21 -21.61 -4.24
CA LYS A 193 3.49 -22.65 -5.00
C LYS A 193 3.87 -22.73 -6.49
N TYR A 194 4.25 -21.61 -7.10
CA TYR A 194 4.56 -21.54 -8.53
C TYR A 194 5.71 -22.48 -8.92
N ALA A 195 5.77 -22.93 -10.18
CA ALA A 195 6.81 -23.87 -10.61
C ALA A 195 8.21 -23.21 -10.70
N PRO A 196 9.30 -23.88 -10.28
CA PRO A 196 9.32 -25.12 -9.51
C PRO A 196 8.78 -24.91 -8.10
N GLN A 197 7.92 -25.82 -7.63
CA GLN A 197 7.27 -25.71 -6.33
C GLN A 197 8.31 -25.74 -5.19
N SER A 198 8.16 -24.85 -4.21
CA SER A 198 9.07 -24.80 -3.05
C SER A 198 8.77 -25.94 -2.09
N SER A 199 9.79 -26.68 -1.64
CA SER A 199 9.60 -27.84 -0.74
C SER A 199 8.89 -27.52 0.58
N ILE A 200 8.93 -26.27 1.04
CA ILE A 200 8.23 -25.83 2.25
C ILE A 200 6.71 -25.97 2.14
N THR A 201 6.13 -25.91 0.94
CA THR A 201 4.67 -26.03 0.73
C THR A 201 4.11 -27.40 1.11
N GLN A 202 4.97 -28.43 1.14
CA GLN A 202 4.61 -29.79 1.49
C GLN A 202 4.57 -30.01 3.02
N LYS A 203 5.17 -29.10 3.80
CA LYS A 203 5.23 -29.20 5.26
C LYS A 203 3.92 -28.69 5.87
N LYS A 204 3.37 -29.38 6.88
CA LYS A 204 2.19 -28.89 7.63
C LYS A 204 2.36 -27.48 8.19
N ALA A 205 3.58 -27.15 8.63
CA ALA A 205 3.95 -25.84 9.17
C ALA A 205 3.83 -24.69 8.16
N TYR A 206 3.74 -24.97 6.85
CA TYR A 206 3.51 -23.97 5.81
C TYR A 206 2.36 -23.03 6.14
N ARG A 207 1.27 -23.55 6.70
CA ARG A 207 0.07 -22.78 7.06
C ARG A 207 0.33 -21.68 8.09
N LEU A 208 1.43 -21.77 8.85
CA LEU A 208 1.81 -20.73 9.81
C LEU A 208 2.24 -19.42 9.12
N MET A 209 2.56 -19.43 7.82
CA MET A 209 2.83 -18.18 7.10
C MET A 209 1.62 -17.27 6.95
N PHE A 210 0.43 -17.68 7.38
CA PHE A 210 -0.73 -16.81 7.42
C PHE A 210 -0.93 -16.17 8.81
N SER A 211 -0.22 -16.63 9.84
CA SER A 211 -0.41 -16.14 11.20
C SER A 211 0.04 -14.68 11.40
N PRO A 212 1.12 -14.16 10.78
CA PRO A 212 1.50 -12.77 10.95
C PRO A 212 0.43 -11.79 10.44
N MET A 213 -0.25 -12.13 9.34
CA MET A 213 -1.38 -11.35 8.81
C MET A 213 -2.51 -11.27 9.85
N VAL A 214 -2.95 -12.41 10.38
CA VAL A 214 -4.03 -12.46 11.37
C VAL A 214 -3.65 -11.68 12.64
N PHE A 215 -2.40 -11.82 13.08
CA PHE A 215 -1.89 -11.11 14.24
C PHE A 215 -1.91 -9.59 14.04
N ILE A 216 -1.44 -9.08 12.90
CA ILE A 216 -1.43 -7.65 12.60
C ILE A 216 -2.85 -7.10 12.54
N VAL A 217 -3.76 -7.79 11.85
CA VAL A 217 -5.17 -7.37 11.76
C VAL A 217 -5.80 -7.34 13.15
N ALA A 218 -5.51 -8.32 14.03
CA ALA A 218 -6.00 -8.31 15.40
C ALA A 218 -5.42 -7.15 16.22
N VAL A 219 -4.12 -6.88 16.12
CA VAL A 219 -3.47 -5.74 16.80
C VAL A 219 -4.10 -4.42 16.36
N VAL A 220 -4.30 -4.23 15.07
CA VAL A 220 -4.91 -3.01 14.51
C VAL A 220 -6.35 -2.87 14.95
N LEU A 221 -7.15 -3.95 14.88
CA LEU A 221 -8.51 -3.96 15.37
C LEU A 221 -8.57 -3.55 16.85
N ILE A 222 -7.69 -4.09 17.69
CA ILE A 222 -7.60 -3.74 19.11
C ILE A 222 -7.28 -2.25 19.28
N ILE A 223 -6.28 -1.74 18.56
CA ILE A 223 -5.87 -0.33 18.66
C ILE A 223 -7.00 0.60 18.20
N THR A 224 -7.64 0.31 17.08
CA THR A 224 -8.73 1.12 16.53
C THR A 224 -9.98 1.09 17.41
N VAL A 225 -10.29 -0.04 18.05
CA VAL A 225 -11.47 -0.17 18.93
C VAL A 225 -11.20 0.43 20.31
N ILE A 226 -10.04 0.17 20.92
CA ILE A 226 -9.72 0.66 22.26
C ILE A 226 -9.37 2.15 22.22
N LYS A 227 -8.77 2.63 21.12
CA LYS A 227 -8.22 3.99 20.97
C LYS A 227 -7.37 4.39 22.19
N PRO A 228 -6.28 3.66 22.49
CA PRO A 228 -5.38 4.03 23.58
C PRO A 228 -4.80 5.44 23.36
N ASP A 229 -4.41 6.11 24.44
CA ASP A 229 -3.73 7.40 24.32
C ASP A 229 -2.42 7.24 23.53
N TYR A 230 -2.13 8.22 22.69
CA TYR A 230 -0.97 8.15 21.82
C TYR A 230 0.32 8.18 22.66
N SER A 231 1.13 7.14 22.51
CA SER A 231 2.49 7.12 23.01
C SER A 231 3.45 6.85 21.85
N SER A 232 4.59 7.53 21.86
CA SER A 232 5.64 7.32 20.85
C SER A 232 6.03 5.84 20.79
N ALA A 233 6.15 5.19 21.95
CA ALA A 233 6.49 3.77 22.06
C ALA A 233 5.47 2.83 21.37
N LEU A 234 4.16 3.04 21.57
CA LEU A 234 3.13 2.23 20.92
C LEU A 234 3.17 2.43 19.40
N ASN A 235 3.28 3.67 18.93
CA ASN A 235 3.34 3.97 17.49
C ASN A 235 4.59 3.34 16.85
N THR A 236 5.77 3.54 17.46
CA THR A 236 7.01 2.92 16.99
C THR A 236 6.90 1.40 16.96
N GLY A 237 6.30 0.78 17.98
CA GLY A 237 6.11 -0.67 18.02
C GLY A 237 5.19 -1.19 16.91
N VAL A 238 4.07 -0.52 16.66
CA VAL A 238 3.12 -0.86 15.60
C VAL A 238 3.75 -0.64 14.22
N GLN A 239 4.41 0.48 14.01
CA GLN A 239 5.13 0.77 12.76
C GLN A 239 6.23 -0.27 12.51
N ALA A 240 7.03 -0.62 13.52
CA ALA A 240 8.05 -1.66 13.39
C ALA A 240 7.45 -3.02 13.03
N LEU A 241 6.32 -3.40 13.64
CA LEU A 241 5.58 -4.62 13.31
C LEU A 241 5.15 -4.65 11.83
N PHE A 242 4.55 -3.54 11.36
CA PHE A 242 4.14 -3.40 9.96
C PHE A 242 5.33 -3.42 9.00
N THR A 243 6.40 -2.69 9.31
CA THR A 243 7.64 -2.65 8.52
C THR A 243 8.27 -4.04 8.40
N LEU A 244 8.38 -4.77 9.51
CA LEU A 244 8.91 -6.13 9.53
C LEU A 244 8.06 -7.08 8.71
N PHE A 245 6.73 -6.97 8.80
CA PHE A 245 5.83 -7.76 7.97
C PHE A 245 5.97 -7.42 6.48
N PHE A 246 5.92 -6.13 6.14
CA PHE A 246 5.99 -5.66 4.78
C PHE A 246 7.30 -6.07 4.11
N LEU A 247 8.44 -5.71 4.71
CA LEU A 247 9.77 -6.07 4.20
C LEU A 247 10.00 -7.59 4.24
N GLY A 248 9.51 -8.28 5.27
CA GLY A 248 9.62 -9.73 5.38
C GLY A 248 8.92 -10.46 4.23
N TYR A 249 7.64 -10.18 4.01
CA TYR A 249 6.85 -10.86 2.96
C TYR A 249 7.25 -10.44 1.57
N LEU A 250 7.52 -9.16 1.36
CA LEU A 250 8.01 -8.66 0.07
C LEU A 250 9.40 -9.23 -0.24
N GLY A 251 10.31 -9.24 0.74
CA GLY A 251 11.64 -9.81 0.61
C GLY A 251 11.62 -11.32 0.34
N ILE A 252 10.80 -12.09 1.08
CA ILE A 252 10.59 -13.53 0.82
C ILE A 252 10.08 -13.74 -0.61
N SER A 253 9.13 -12.93 -1.07
CA SER A 253 8.58 -13.00 -2.42
C SER A 253 9.67 -12.79 -3.48
N ILE A 254 10.42 -11.69 -3.38
CA ILE A 254 11.50 -11.33 -4.31
C ILE A 254 12.59 -12.42 -4.31
N VAL A 255 13.09 -12.81 -3.13
CA VAL A 255 14.16 -13.80 -2.99
C VAL A 255 13.71 -15.18 -3.50
N THR A 256 12.46 -15.56 -3.26
CA THR A 256 11.90 -16.83 -3.75
C THR A 256 11.91 -16.87 -5.28
N LEU A 257 11.43 -15.81 -5.93
CA LEU A 257 11.40 -15.74 -7.39
C LEU A 257 12.82 -15.75 -7.98
N ILE A 258 13.73 -14.92 -7.44
CA ILE A 258 15.13 -14.86 -7.90
C ILE A 258 15.80 -16.23 -7.75
N ARG A 259 15.64 -16.90 -6.61
CA ARG A 259 16.20 -18.25 -6.39
C ARG A 259 15.64 -19.27 -7.38
N LYS A 260 14.32 -19.23 -7.65
CA LYS A 260 13.69 -20.12 -8.63
C LYS A 260 14.23 -19.87 -10.03
N PHE A 261 14.34 -18.60 -10.43
CA PHE A 261 14.94 -18.24 -11.70
C PHE A 261 16.38 -18.78 -11.81
N LEU A 262 17.26 -18.47 -10.85
CA LEU A 262 18.67 -18.87 -10.90
C LEU A 262 18.87 -20.40 -10.89
N ARG A 263 18.01 -21.16 -10.19
CA ARG A 263 18.15 -22.62 -10.04
C ARG A 263 17.44 -23.44 -11.13
N THR A 264 16.61 -22.81 -11.96
CA THR A 264 15.90 -23.50 -13.05
C THR A 264 16.75 -23.45 -14.32
N GLU A 265 16.72 -24.48 -15.16
CA GLU A 265 17.41 -24.46 -16.46
C GLU A 265 16.75 -23.47 -17.44
N ALA A 266 17.51 -22.91 -18.39
CA ALA A 266 17.04 -21.85 -19.27
C ALA A 266 15.76 -22.22 -20.06
N ALA A 267 15.68 -23.44 -20.59
CA ALA A 267 14.49 -23.93 -21.29
C ALA A 267 13.25 -23.93 -20.39
N LYS A 268 13.38 -24.48 -19.17
CA LYS A 268 12.30 -24.51 -18.18
C LYS A 268 11.94 -23.13 -17.62
N ARG A 269 12.90 -22.19 -17.52
CA ARG A 269 12.60 -20.79 -17.13
C ARG A 269 11.62 -20.16 -18.12
N LYS A 270 11.88 -20.34 -19.41
CA LYS A 270 11.04 -19.80 -20.49
C LYS A 270 9.68 -20.48 -20.51
N GLU A 271 9.65 -21.81 -20.39
CA GLU A 271 8.44 -22.63 -20.30
C GLU A 271 7.55 -22.20 -19.13
N TYR A 272 8.12 -22.04 -17.94
CA TYR A 272 7.39 -21.59 -16.74
C TYR A 272 7.17 -20.07 -16.70
N GLY A 273 7.62 -19.29 -17.67
CA GLY A 273 7.47 -17.82 -17.65
C GLY A 273 8.18 -17.12 -16.48
N LEU A 274 9.22 -17.71 -15.89
CA LEU A 274 9.98 -17.11 -14.79
C LEU A 274 10.70 -15.81 -15.21
N ASP A 275 11.08 -15.73 -16.49
CA ASP A 275 11.65 -14.55 -17.14
C ASP A 275 10.69 -13.35 -17.07
N LEU A 276 9.42 -13.59 -17.38
CA LEU A 276 8.38 -12.56 -17.34
C LEU A 276 8.16 -12.05 -15.92
N MET A 277 7.97 -12.95 -14.95
CA MET A 277 7.77 -12.54 -13.57
C MET A 277 8.98 -11.78 -13.02
N LEU A 278 10.20 -12.21 -13.37
CA LEU A 278 11.41 -11.51 -12.95
C LEU A 278 11.46 -10.08 -13.49
N LEU A 279 11.04 -9.87 -14.75
CA LEU A 279 10.90 -8.53 -15.32
C LEU A 279 9.92 -7.67 -14.50
N GLY A 280 8.74 -8.19 -14.18
CA GLY A 280 7.79 -7.49 -13.31
C GLY A 280 8.40 -7.14 -11.95
N VAL A 281 9.05 -8.09 -11.30
CA VAL A 281 9.68 -7.85 -9.98
C VAL A 281 10.81 -6.81 -10.04
N CYS A 282 11.67 -6.87 -11.06
CA CYS A 282 12.79 -5.93 -11.22
C CYS A 282 12.34 -4.48 -11.42
N PHE A 283 11.23 -4.25 -12.11
CA PHE A 283 10.73 -2.91 -12.39
C PHE A 283 9.64 -2.42 -11.43
N SER A 284 9.13 -3.27 -10.54
CA SER A 284 8.09 -2.88 -9.57
C SER A 284 8.49 -3.16 -8.13
N LEU A 285 8.55 -4.44 -7.74
CA LEU A 285 8.70 -4.83 -6.33
C LEU A 285 10.10 -4.56 -5.77
N LEU A 286 11.15 -4.69 -6.60
CA LEU A 286 12.52 -4.44 -6.16
C LEU A 286 12.77 -2.93 -5.91
N PRO A 287 12.41 -2.00 -6.82
CA PRO A 287 12.43 -0.56 -6.52
C PRO A 287 11.63 -0.19 -5.28
N LEU A 288 10.42 -0.75 -5.12
CA LEU A 288 9.60 -0.54 -3.92
C LEU A 288 10.33 -1.03 -2.65
N PHE A 289 10.90 -2.23 -2.69
CA PHE A 289 11.62 -2.80 -1.57
C PHE A 289 12.82 -1.95 -1.16
N ILE A 290 13.59 -1.45 -2.13
CA ILE A 290 14.74 -0.56 -1.91
C ILE A 290 14.26 0.75 -1.29
N LEU A 291 13.26 1.40 -1.89
CA LEU A 291 12.72 2.67 -1.42
C LEU A 291 12.17 2.57 0.01
N PHE A 292 11.39 1.52 0.30
CA PHE A 292 10.86 1.30 1.64
C PHE A 292 11.96 1.01 2.66
N THR A 293 13.01 0.30 2.26
CA THR A 293 14.18 0.04 3.12
C THR A 293 14.93 1.34 3.43
N ILE A 294 15.17 2.19 2.43
CA ILE A 294 15.83 3.49 2.62
C ILE A 294 14.99 4.37 3.56
N ASN A 295 13.69 4.51 3.30
CA ASN A 295 12.79 5.33 4.12
C ASN A 295 12.65 4.82 5.56
N THR A 296 12.85 3.51 5.78
CA THR A 296 12.88 2.94 7.13
C THR A 296 14.15 3.33 7.89
N ILE A 297 15.29 3.42 7.21
CA ILE A 297 16.60 3.69 7.82
C ILE A 297 16.86 5.20 7.94
N ASN A 298 16.47 5.97 6.93
CA ASN A 298 16.64 7.42 6.83
C ASN A 298 15.33 8.07 6.37
N PRO A 299 14.37 8.28 7.28
CA PRO A 299 13.13 8.99 6.96
C PRO A 299 13.44 10.41 6.45
N GLY A 300 12.91 10.77 5.28
CA GLY A 300 13.18 12.07 4.65
C GLY A 300 14.31 12.07 3.62
N ALA A 301 14.94 10.92 3.34
CA ALA A 301 15.84 10.80 2.22
C ALA A 301 15.11 11.12 0.90
N GLU A 302 15.56 12.17 0.19
CA GLU A 302 15.08 12.45 -1.16
C GLU A 302 15.64 11.41 -2.12
N ILE A 303 14.75 10.60 -2.69
CA ILE A 303 15.11 9.57 -3.65
C ILE A 303 14.62 10.04 -5.02
N PRO A 304 15.53 10.29 -5.98
CA PRO A 304 15.15 10.72 -7.32
C PRO A 304 14.16 9.74 -7.96
N GLY A 305 12.98 10.26 -8.34
CA GLY A 305 11.95 9.50 -9.04
C GLY A 305 11.08 8.61 -8.15
N ASP A 306 11.10 8.80 -6.82
CA ASP A 306 10.16 8.19 -5.87
C ASP A 306 8.69 8.33 -6.31
N ASP A 307 8.33 9.52 -6.81
CA ASP A 307 7.02 9.86 -7.37
C ASP A 307 6.58 8.97 -8.54
N TYR A 308 7.50 8.28 -9.20
CA TYR A 308 7.23 7.46 -10.39
C TYR A 308 7.36 5.96 -10.16
N VAL A 309 7.86 5.52 -8.99
CA VAL A 309 8.05 4.09 -8.67
C VAL A 309 6.74 3.33 -8.78
N PHE A 310 5.62 3.95 -8.40
CA PHE A 310 4.30 3.32 -8.48
C PHE A 310 3.91 2.94 -9.92
N MET A 311 4.38 3.66 -10.94
CA MET A 311 4.04 3.37 -12.34
C MET A 311 4.57 2.01 -12.79
N GLY A 312 5.72 1.60 -12.25
CA GLY A 312 6.30 0.29 -12.51
C GLY A 312 5.36 -0.86 -12.16
N PHE A 313 4.44 -0.68 -11.21
CA PHE A 313 3.52 -1.73 -10.78
C PHE A 313 2.54 -2.20 -11.86
N ALA A 314 2.32 -1.43 -12.93
CA ALA A 314 1.55 -1.88 -14.08
C ALA A 314 2.10 -3.19 -14.68
N LEU A 315 3.41 -3.43 -14.55
CA LEU A 315 4.06 -4.62 -15.10
C LEU A 315 3.73 -5.90 -14.33
N ILE A 316 3.42 -5.83 -13.03
CA ILE A 316 3.13 -7.03 -12.23
C ILE A 316 1.92 -7.80 -12.75
N PRO A 317 0.71 -7.21 -12.86
CA PRO A 317 -0.45 -7.96 -13.30
C PRO A 317 -0.33 -8.43 -14.75
N ILE A 318 0.40 -7.69 -15.61
CA ILE A 318 0.67 -8.08 -16.99
C ILE A 318 1.59 -9.31 -17.03
N THR A 319 2.79 -9.19 -16.44
CA THR A 319 3.83 -10.22 -16.53
C THR A 319 3.46 -11.50 -15.79
N PHE A 320 2.83 -11.40 -14.62
CA PHE A 320 2.41 -12.58 -13.86
C PHE A 320 1.25 -13.32 -14.54
N SER A 321 0.30 -12.59 -15.15
CA SER A 321 -0.78 -13.18 -15.94
C SER A 321 -0.25 -13.90 -17.17
N LEU A 322 0.71 -13.29 -17.89
CA LEU A 322 1.36 -13.91 -19.05
C LEU A 322 2.18 -15.14 -18.65
N ALA A 323 2.93 -15.06 -17.54
CA ALA A 323 3.70 -16.19 -17.02
C ALA A 323 2.78 -17.36 -16.65
N LEU A 324 1.68 -17.10 -15.93
CA LEU A 324 0.72 -18.13 -15.57
C LEU A 324 0.08 -18.78 -16.81
N ASN A 325 -0.37 -17.98 -17.79
CA ASN A 325 -0.91 -18.52 -19.04
C ASN A 325 0.10 -19.40 -19.78
N ARG A 326 1.38 -19.01 -19.81
CA ARG A 326 2.44 -19.79 -20.46
C ARG A 326 2.68 -21.11 -19.74
N TYR A 327 2.78 -21.06 -18.41
CA TYR A 327 2.92 -22.25 -17.58
C TYR A 327 1.78 -23.25 -17.80
N GLU A 328 0.54 -22.78 -17.92
CA GLU A 328 -0.62 -23.66 -18.18
C GLU A 328 -0.65 -24.25 -19.59
N GLN A 329 0.02 -23.65 -20.57
CA GLN A 329 0.13 -24.21 -21.92
C GLN A 329 1.23 -25.27 -22.04
N ALA A 330 2.16 -25.28 -21.09
CA ALA A 330 3.30 -26.19 -21.08
C ALA A 330 3.01 -27.53 -20.37
N GLY A 331 2.03 -27.54 -19.47
CA GLY A 331 1.57 -28.75 -18.75
C GLY A 331 0.34 -29.38 -19.40
#